data_AF-A0AAU1ACG0-F1
#
_entry.id   AF-A0AAU1ACG0-F1
#
_cell.length_a   1.000
_cell.length_b   1.000
_cell.length_c   1.000
_cell.angle_alpha   90.00
_cell.angle_beta   90.00
_cell.angle_gamma   90.00
#
_symmetry.space_group_name_H-M   'P 1'
#
loop_
_entity.id
_entity.type
_entity.pdbx_description
1 polymer ?
#
loop_
_entity_poly.entity_id
_entity_poly.type
_entity_poly.pdbx_seq_one_letter_code
_entity_poly.pdbx_strand_id
1 'polypeptide(L)'
;MIPEEDQPAPWLHSYGGIEADIRQLREFADRLAAEVERNYAPHLSYIADDMSAKVPNPCDAFIELVTFLHAHHETQQATADMVYAVRGATGHLAAVADRVATQYADSDAFSAARAVDVQRALADPGTVLPGGRTPTLTDPTGPDSQRPVVLP
;
A
#
# COMPACT_ATOMS: atom_id res chain seq x y z
N MET A 1 25.15 23.93 16.89
CA MET A 1 24.21 24.53 15.93
C MET A 1 24.43 23.76 14.64
N ILE A 2 23.45 22.94 14.22
CA ILE A 2 23.56 22.20 12.95
C ILE A 2 23.25 23.19 11.82
N PRO A 3 24.04 23.25 10.73
CA PRO A 3 23.76 24.09 9.57
C PRO A 3 22.35 23.83 9.03
N GLU A 4 21.65 24.85 8.53
CA GLU A 4 20.26 24.70 8.05
C GLU A 4 20.09 23.69 6.91
N GLU A 5 21.18 23.34 6.24
CA GLU A 5 21.24 22.39 5.13
C GLU A 5 21.14 20.92 5.59
N ASP A 6 21.44 20.62 6.86
CA ASP A 6 21.33 19.28 7.47
C ASP A 6 19.99 19.11 8.23
N GLN A 7 19.11 20.11 8.16
CA GLN A 7 17.77 20.01 8.74
C GLN A 7 16.90 19.12 7.83
N PRO A 8 16.21 18.10 8.37
CA PRO A 8 15.24 17.34 7.59
C PRO A 8 14.19 18.30 6.99
N ALA A 9 13.69 17.99 5.80
CA ALA A 9 12.87 18.94 5.07
C ALA A 9 11.60 19.33 5.85
N PRO A 10 11.20 20.62 5.87
CA PRO A 10 10.08 21.11 6.70
C PRO A 10 8.75 20.40 6.47
N TRP A 11 8.52 19.83 5.29
CA TRP A 11 7.31 19.06 4.95
C TRP A 11 7.23 17.67 5.61
N LEU A 12 8.34 17.13 6.12
CA LEU A 12 8.36 15.89 6.90
C LEU A 12 7.89 16.07 8.34
N HIS A 13 7.84 17.30 8.85
CA HIS A 13 7.47 17.58 10.24
C HIS A 13 5.96 17.39 10.50
N SER A 14 5.16 17.40 9.42
CA SER A 14 3.70 17.29 9.45
C SER A 14 3.18 15.95 8.93
N TYR A 15 4.06 15.01 8.58
CA TYR A 15 3.68 13.60 8.48
C TYR A 15 3.46 13.10 9.91
N GLY A 16 2.27 13.39 10.47
CA GLY A 16 1.75 12.63 11.58
C GLY A 16 1.88 11.16 11.21
N GLY A 17 2.42 10.35 12.13
CA GLY A 17 2.63 8.93 11.89
C GLY A 17 1.37 8.35 11.23
N ILE A 18 1.56 7.65 10.11
CA ILE A 18 0.45 6.98 9.44
C ILE A 18 0.03 5.85 10.38
N GLU A 19 -0.90 6.15 11.27
CA GLU A 19 -1.54 5.22 12.18
C GLU A 19 -2.63 4.50 11.39
N ALA A 20 -2.20 3.74 10.37
CA ALA A 20 -3.08 2.84 9.67
C ALA A 20 -3.33 1.64 10.58
N ASP A 21 -4.58 1.40 10.97
CA ASP A 21 -4.93 0.10 11.57
C ASP A 21 -4.82 -0.97 10.47
N ILE A 22 -3.63 -1.55 10.37
CA ILE A 22 -3.26 -2.57 9.37
C ILE A 22 -4.23 -3.76 9.43
N ARG A 23 -4.71 -4.08 10.64
CA ARG A 23 -5.68 -5.16 10.87
C ARG A 23 -7.03 -4.80 10.27
N GLN A 24 -7.50 -3.57 10.45
CA GLN A 24 -8.72 -3.09 9.80
C GLN A 24 -8.58 -3.03 8.28
N LEU A 25 -7.42 -2.66 7.74
CA LEU A 25 -7.21 -2.62 6.29
C LEU A 25 -7.25 -4.02 5.67
N ARG A 26 -6.64 -5.02 6.32
CA ARG A 26 -6.75 -6.43 5.92
C ARG A 26 -8.17 -6.95 6.03
N GLU A 27 -8.83 -6.69 7.15
CA GLU A 27 -10.22 -7.11 7.36
C GLU A 27 -11.16 -6.48 6.32
N PHE A 28 -10.93 -5.21 5.96
CA PHE A 28 -11.64 -4.56 4.87
C PHE A 28 -11.38 -5.24 3.52
N ALA A 29 -10.13 -5.52 3.17
CA ALA A 29 -9.77 -6.20 1.93
C ALA A 29 -10.42 -7.58 1.83
N ASP A 30 -10.36 -8.36 2.91
CA ASP A 30 -10.95 -9.70 3.00
C ASP A 30 -12.48 -9.66 2.87
N ARG A 31 -13.13 -8.74 3.58
CA ARG A 31 -14.59 -8.54 3.49
C ARG A 31 -14.99 -8.13 2.08
N LEU A 32 -14.25 -7.22 1.47
CA LEU A 32 -14.54 -6.73 0.13
C LEU A 32 -14.38 -7.84 -0.93
N ALA A 33 -13.31 -8.63 -0.84
CA ALA A 33 -13.11 -9.79 -1.70
C ALA A 33 -14.19 -10.86 -1.50
N ALA A 34 -14.55 -11.14 -0.24
CA ALA A 34 -15.60 -12.09 0.09
C ALA A 34 -16.97 -11.65 -0.42
N GLU A 35 -17.30 -10.36 -0.33
CA GLU A 35 -18.54 -9.78 -0.85
C GLU A 35 -18.63 -9.95 -2.37
N VAL A 36 -17.54 -9.64 -3.10
CA VAL A 36 -17.49 -9.84 -4.55
C VAL A 36 -17.64 -11.31 -4.91
N GLU A 37 -16.93 -12.21 -4.25
CA GLU A 37 -16.93 -13.63 -4.61
C GLU A 37 -18.25 -14.33 -4.24
N ARG A 38 -18.84 -13.98 -3.10
CA ARG A 38 -20.05 -14.66 -2.59
C ARG A 38 -21.34 -14.06 -3.11
N ASN A 39 -21.39 -12.75 -3.27
CA ASN A 39 -22.63 -12.04 -3.59
C ASN A 39 -22.63 -11.48 -5.01
N TYR A 40 -21.52 -10.91 -5.49
CA TYR A 40 -21.54 -10.25 -6.81
C TYR A 40 -21.28 -11.19 -7.98
N ALA A 41 -20.18 -11.96 -7.92
CA ALA A 41 -19.71 -12.82 -9.02
C ALA A 41 -20.71 -13.90 -9.45
N PRO A 42 -21.44 -14.58 -8.54
CA PRO A 42 -22.41 -15.60 -8.93
C PRO A 42 -23.58 -15.03 -9.75
N HIS A 43 -23.91 -13.75 -9.57
CA HIS A 43 -25.03 -13.10 -10.24
C HIS A 43 -24.67 -12.49 -11.59
N LEU A 44 -23.38 -12.36 -11.92
CA LEU A 44 -22.95 -11.77 -13.20
C LEU A 44 -23.41 -12.55 -14.42
N SER A 45 -23.51 -13.88 -14.33
CA SER A 45 -23.98 -14.71 -15.44
C SER A 45 -25.43 -14.39 -15.84
N TYR A 46 -26.33 -14.30 -14.85
CA TYR A 46 -27.73 -13.92 -15.08
C TYR A 46 -27.86 -12.50 -15.65
N ILE A 47 -27.04 -11.57 -15.16
CA ILE A 47 -27.01 -10.20 -15.70
C ILE A 47 -26.51 -10.21 -17.14
N ALA A 48 -25.50 -11.03 -17.48
CA ALA A 48 -25.04 -11.18 -18.86
C ALA A 48 -26.17 -11.64 -19.79
N ASP A 49 -26.92 -12.64 -19.35
CA ASP A 49 -27.99 -13.25 -20.14
C ASP A 49 -29.13 -12.26 -20.38
N ASP A 50 -29.56 -11.53 -19.34
CA ASP A 50 -30.58 -10.49 -19.47
C ASP A 50 -30.09 -9.30 -20.32
N MET A 51 -28.82 -8.91 -20.16
CA MET A 51 -28.23 -7.79 -20.89
C MET A 51 -27.78 -8.15 -22.31
N SER A 52 -27.82 -9.42 -22.71
CA SER A 52 -27.52 -9.89 -24.07
C SER A 52 -28.76 -10.40 -24.82
N ALA A 53 -29.95 -10.23 -24.23
CA ALA A 53 -31.20 -10.59 -24.85
C ALA A 53 -31.32 -9.97 -26.25
N LYS A 54 -31.49 -10.81 -27.27
CA LYS A 54 -31.54 -10.36 -28.66
C LYS A 54 -32.76 -9.48 -28.89
N VAL A 55 -32.51 -8.25 -29.27
CA VAL A 55 -33.54 -7.33 -29.75
C VAL A 55 -33.85 -7.68 -31.21
N PRO A 56 -35.12 -7.87 -31.59
CA PRO A 56 -35.49 -8.14 -32.97
C PRO A 56 -35.17 -6.94 -33.88
N ASN A 57 -34.81 -7.22 -35.13
CA ASN A 57 -34.52 -6.18 -36.10
C ASN A 57 -35.78 -5.35 -36.38
N PRO A 58 -35.77 -4.02 -36.14
CA PRO A 58 -36.94 -3.18 -36.44
C PRO A 58 -37.25 -3.16 -37.94
N CYS A 59 -38.53 -2.99 -38.27
CA CYS A 59 -38.92 -2.59 -39.61
C CYS A 59 -38.44 -1.16 -39.86
N ASP A 60 -37.75 -0.95 -40.97
CA ASP A 60 -37.17 0.32 -41.42
C ASP A 60 -38.22 1.38 -41.79
N ALA A 61 -39.50 1.01 -41.85
CA ALA A 61 -40.61 1.92 -42.07
C ALA A 61 -40.86 2.91 -40.92
N PHE A 62 -40.34 2.65 -39.72
CA PHE A 62 -40.54 3.48 -38.53
C PHE A 62 -39.19 3.94 -37.96
N ILE A 63 -38.70 5.08 -38.43
CA ILE A 63 -37.36 5.59 -38.06
C ILE A 63 -37.22 5.82 -36.56
N GLU A 64 -38.28 6.26 -35.87
CA GLU A 64 -38.30 6.47 -34.43
C GLU A 64 -38.09 5.17 -33.66
N LEU A 65 -38.66 4.06 -34.15
CA LEU A 65 -38.48 2.74 -33.56
C LEU A 65 -37.04 2.25 -33.78
N VAL A 66 -36.48 2.47 -34.98
CA VAL A 66 -35.08 2.14 -35.28
C VAL A 66 -34.13 2.91 -34.35
N THR A 67 -34.31 4.23 -34.22
CA THR A 67 -33.49 5.06 -33.34
C THR A 67 -33.64 4.66 -31.87
N PHE A 68 -34.87 4.36 -31.42
CA PHE A 68 -35.12 3.88 -30.06
C PHE A 68 -34.39 2.58 -29.77
N LEU A 69 -34.52 1.57 -30.64
CA LEU A 69 -33.86 0.27 -30.43
C LEU A 69 -32.33 0.38 -30.49
N HIS A 70 -31.79 1.28 -31.30
CA HIS A 70 -30.36 1.57 -31.32
C HIS A 70 -29.88 2.17 -29.99
N ALA A 71 -30.52 3.25 -29.53
CA ALA A 71 -30.18 3.89 -28.25
C ALA A 71 -30.38 2.94 -27.05
N HIS A 72 -31.41 2.09 -27.11
CA HIS A 72 -31.65 1.06 -26.11
C HIS A 72 -30.48 0.05 -26.06
N HIS A 73 -30.03 -0.43 -27.22
CA HIS A 73 -28.91 -1.36 -27.30
C HIS A 73 -27.60 -0.73 -26.81
N GLU A 74 -27.31 0.52 -27.17
CA GLU A 74 -26.14 1.25 -26.66
C GLU A 74 -26.17 1.37 -25.13
N THR A 75 -27.33 1.68 -24.56
CA THR A 75 -27.51 1.79 -23.11
C THR A 75 -27.37 0.43 -22.43
N GLN A 76 -27.91 -0.62 -23.04
CA GLN A 76 -27.78 -2.00 -22.57
C GLN A 76 -26.29 -2.40 -22.52
N GLN A 77 -25.54 -2.16 -23.60
CA GLN A 77 -24.11 -2.44 -23.65
C GLN A 77 -23.33 -1.64 -22.59
N ALA A 78 -23.54 -0.33 -22.50
CA ALA A 78 -22.85 0.52 -21.54
C ALA A 78 -23.11 0.10 -20.08
N THR A 79 -24.34 -0.34 -19.79
CA THR A 79 -24.72 -0.84 -18.47
C THR A 79 -24.03 -2.18 -18.17
N ALA A 80 -23.99 -3.09 -19.15
CA ALA A 80 -23.29 -4.36 -18.99
C ALA A 80 -21.80 -4.15 -18.70
N ASP A 81 -21.13 -3.30 -19.49
CA ASP A 81 -19.71 -2.98 -19.30
C ASP A 81 -19.43 -2.43 -17.90
N MET A 82 -20.31 -1.56 -17.38
CA MET A 82 -20.19 -1.00 -16.03
C MET A 82 -20.30 -2.08 -14.94
N VAL A 83 -21.31 -2.95 -15.04
CA VAL A 83 -21.51 -4.06 -14.08
C VAL A 83 -20.27 -4.98 -14.07
N TYR A 84 -19.74 -5.32 -15.24
CA TYR A 84 -18.53 -6.14 -15.32
C TYR A 84 -17.28 -5.42 -14.78
N ALA A 85 -17.16 -4.11 -15.02
CA ALA A 85 -16.05 -3.31 -14.52
C ALA A 85 -16.00 -3.25 -12.98
N VAL A 86 -17.14 -3.23 -12.31
CA VAL A 86 -17.22 -3.22 -10.83
C VAL A 86 -16.50 -4.43 -10.23
N ARG A 87 -16.72 -5.64 -10.75
CA ARG A 87 -15.99 -6.83 -10.26
C ARG A 87 -14.48 -6.66 -10.35
N GLY A 88 -13.99 -6.17 -11.48
CA GLY A 88 -12.56 -5.94 -11.71
C GLY A 88 -11.97 -4.86 -10.80
N ALA A 89 -12.65 -3.71 -10.70
CA ALA A 89 -12.22 -2.59 -9.88
C ALA A 89 -12.18 -2.95 -8.39
N THR A 90 -13.19 -3.67 -7.90
CA THR A 90 -13.27 -4.09 -6.50
C THR A 90 -12.20 -5.15 -6.17
N GLY A 91 -11.95 -6.10 -7.07
CA GLY A 91 -10.84 -7.05 -6.92
C GLY A 91 -9.46 -6.36 -6.90
N HIS A 92 -9.27 -5.35 -7.75
CA HIS A 92 -8.05 -4.55 -7.75
C HIS A 92 -7.87 -3.77 -6.44
N LEU A 93 -8.93 -3.14 -5.93
CA LEU A 93 -8.89 -2.41 -4.67
C LEU A 93 -8.53 -3.33 -3.49
N ALA A 94 -9.13 -4.52 -3.41
CA ALA A 94 -8.80 -5.50 -2.38
C ALA A 94 -7.32 -5.93 -2.46
N ALA A 95 -6.80 -6.20 -3.66
CA ALA A 95 -5.40 -6.55 -3.85
C ALA A 95 -4.43 -5.43 -3.46
N VAL A 96 -4.77 -4.17 -3.76
CA VAL A 96 -3.97 -3.01 -3.33
C VAL A 96 -4.01 -2.84 -1.81
N ALA A 97 -5.17 -2.99 -1.18
CA ALA A 97 -5.31 -2.89 0.27
C ALA A 97 -4.49 -3.97 1.00
N ASP A 98 -4.50 -5.22 0.53
CA ASP A 98 -3.68 -6.29 1.10
C ASP A 98 -2.17 -6.03 0.92
N ARG A 99 -1.76 -5.53 -0.26
CA ARG A 99 -0.37 -5.17 -0.52
C ARG A 99 0.12 -4.08 0.43
N VAL A 100 -0.68 -3.02 0.63
CA VAL A 100 -0.37 -1.94 1.56
C VAL A 100 -0.28 -2.49 2.98
N ALA A 101 -1.26 -3.28 3.42
CA ALA A 101 -1.26 -3.86 4.76
C ALA A 101 -0.02 -4.73 5.03
N THR A 102 0.39 -5.54 4.05
CA THR A 102 1.58 -6.38 4.15
C THR A 102 2.86 -5.56 4.25
N GLN A 103 3.01 -4.51 3.43
CA GLN A 103 4.19 -3.66 3.45
C GLN A 103 4.34 -2.90 4.78
N TYR A 104 3.23 -2.42 5.36
CA TYR A 104 3.26 -1.79 6.68
C TYR A 104 3.55 -2.77 7.81
N ALA A 105 3.01 -3.99 7.74
CA ALA A 105 3.27 -5.03 8.75
C ALA A 105 4.77 -5.40 8.81
N ASP A 106 5.41 -5.54 7.65
CA ASP A 106 6.84 -5.84 7.57
C ASP A 106 7.69 -4.69 8.13
N SER A 107 7.31 -3.43 7.86
CA SER A 107 8.01 -2.26 8.37
C SER A 107 7.87 -2.11 9.88
N ASP A 108 6.68 -2.39 10.43
CA ASP A 108 6.44 -2.35 11.88
C ASP A 108 7.21 -3.46 12.60
N ALA A 109 7.20 -4.68 12.05
CA ALA A 109 7.99 -5.80 12.58
C ALA A 109 9.50 -5.50 12.58
N PHE A 110 10.02 -4.88 11.52
CA PHE A 110 11.42 -4.44 11.46
C PHE A 110 11.74 -3.37 12.52
N SER A 111 10.85 -2.39 12.68
CA SER A 111 11.01 -1.31 13.65
C SER A 111 10.96 -1.82 15.08
N ALA A 112 10.04 -2.75 15.38
CA ALA A 112 9.94 -3.44 16.67
C ALA A 112 11.22 -4.24 16.99
N ALA A 113 11.76 -4.98 16.01
CA ALA A 113 13.03 -5.70 16.19
C ALA A 113 14.19 -4.75 16.52
N ARG A 114 14.29 -3.61 15.80
CA ARG A 114 15.31 -2.58 16.07
C ARG A 114 15.14 -1.96 17.45
N ALA A 115 13.91 -1.69 17.87
CA ALA A 115 13.63 -1.15 19.20
C ALA A 115 14.04 -2.14 20.30
N VAL A 116 13.77 -3.44 20.12
CA VAL A 116 14.22 -4.49 21.05
C VAL A 116 15.75 -4.57 21.09
N ASP A 117 16.42 -4.48 19.94
CA ASP A 117 17.88 -4.48 19.87
C ASP A 117 18.49 -3.29 20.62
N VAL A 118 17.95 -2.08 20.42
CA VAL A 118 18.37 -0.87 21.13
C VAL A 118 18.09 -1.00 22.63
N GLN A 119 16.90 -1.48 23.01
CA GLN A 119 16.54 -1.68 24.41
C GLN A 119 17.49 -2.68 25.08
N ARG A 120 17.85 -3.77 24.39
CA ARG A 120 18.83 -4.75 24.88
C ARG A 120 20.22 -4.13 25.02
N ALA A 121 20.67 -3.35 24.03
CA ALA A 121 21.96 -2.66 24.09
C ALA A 121 22.03 -1.62 25.21
N LEU A 122 20.91 -0.95 25.52
CA LEU A 122 20.80 -0.01 26.64
C LEU A 122 20.70 -0.71 28.00
N ALA A 123 20.04 -1.88 28.06
CA ALA A 123 19.86 -2.64 29.29
C ALA A 123 21.15 -3.36 29.74
N ASP A 124 22.03 -3.70 28.80
CA ASP A 124 23.33 -4.29 29.08
C ASP A 124 24.43 -3.64 28.22
N PRO A 125 24.89 -2.43 28.59
CA PRO A 125 25.89 -1.69 27.83
C PRO A 125 27.27 -2.38 27.85
N GLY A 126 27.46 -3.43 28.66
CA GLY A 126 28.72 -4.17 28.81
C GLY A 126 28.88 -5.38 27.89
N THR A 127 27.81 -5.91 27.29
CA THR A 127 27.87 -7.17 26.50
C THR A 127 27.95 -6.96 24.98
N VAL A 128 27.85 -5.73 24.47
CA VAL A 128 28.12 -5.43 23.05
C VAL A 128 29.62 -5.17 22.83
N LEU A 129 30.45 -6.17 23.11
CA LEU A 129 31.84 -6.22 22.62
C LEU A 129 32.17 -7.64 22.13
N PRO A 130 31.87 -7.99 20.88
CA PRO A 130 32.76 -8.83 20.12
C PRO A 130 33.87 -7.94 19.54
N GLY A 131 34.93 -7.71 20.33
CA GLY A 131 36.27 -7.39 19.80
C GLY A 131 36.46 -6.11 18.95
N GLY A 132 35.77 -5.01 19.23
CA GLY A 132 36.02 -3.73 18.56
C GLY A 132 36.99 -2.84 19.35
N ARG A 133 38.25 -2.73 18.91
CA ARG A 133 39.15 -1.65 19.34
C ARG A 133 38.42 -0.32 19.18
N THR A 134 38.42 0.51 20.22
CA THR A 134 38.06 1.93 20.12
C THR A 134 38.83 2.55 18.95
N PRO A 135 38.18 3.20 17.96
CA PRO A 135 38.89 3.87 16.90
C PRO A 135 39.59 5.08 17.52
N THR A 136 40.87 4.91 17.84
CA THR A 136 41.75 6.01 18.22
C THR A 136 41.97 6.87 16.99
N LEU A 137 41.27 8.01 16.91
CA LEU A 137 41.52 9.02 15.90
C LEU A 137 42.92 9.59 16.15
N THR A 138 43.85 9.31 15.25
CA THR A 138 45.22 9.81 15.33
C THR A 138 45.24 11.20 14.69
N ASP A 139 45.70 12.20 15.43
CA ASP A 139 45.82 13.59 14.95
C ASP A 139 46.92 13.67 13.87
N PRO A 140 46.59 14.06 12.62
CA PRO A 140 47.54 14.12 11.52
C PRO A 140 48.49 15.33 11.55
N THR A 141 48.38 16.20 12.56
CA THR A 141 49.19 17.44 12.67
C THR A 141 50.11 17.51 13.90
N GLY A 142 50.18 16.46 14.72
CA GLY A 142 51.08 16.39 15.87
C GLY A 142 52.53 16.01 15.49
N PRO A 143 53.56 16.66 16.04
CA PRO A 143 54.95 16.39 15.65
C PRO A 143 55.57 15.09 16.19
N ASP A 144 54.83 14.21 16.88
CA ASP A 144 55.36 12.94 17.38
C ASP A 144 54.30 11.82 17.36
N SER A 145 54.32 11.02 16.29
CA SER A 145 53.49 9.83 16.13
C SER A 145 54.04 8.65 16.94
N GLN A 146 53.88 8.64 18.27
CA GLN A 146 53.78 7.42 19.11
C GLN A 146 53.81 7.79 20.61
N ARG A 147 52.64 7.98 21.21
CA ARG A 147 52.34 7.58 22.60
C ARG A 147 50.87 7.81 22.92
N PRO A 148 50.16 6.85 23.55
CA PRO A 148 48.82 7.08 24.06
C PRO A 148 48.90 8.02 25.27
N VAL A 149 48.14 9.12 25.24
CA VAL A 149 47.99 10.00 26.41
C VAL A 149 46.95 9.37 27.35
N VAL A 150 47.36 9.10 28.59
CA VAL A 150 46.45 8.79 29.70
C VAL A 150 46.20 10.10 30.45
N LEU A 151 44.94 10.53 30.52
CA LEU A 151 44.51 11.67 31.33
C LEU A 151 44.07 11.18 32.73
N PRO A 152 44.23 12.01 33.78
CA PRO A 152 44.00 11.64 35.19
C PRO A 152 42.54 11.35 35.53
#